data_AF-K3XD27-F1
#
_entry.id   AF-K3XD27-F1
#
_cell.length_a   1.000
_cell.length_b   1.000
_cell.length_c   1.000
_cell.angle_alpha   90.00
_cell.angle_beta   90.00
_cell.angle_gamma   90.00
#
_symmetry.space_group_name_H-M   'P 1'
#
loop_
_entity.id
_entity.type
_entity.pdbx_description
1 polymer ?
#
loop_
_entity_poly.entity_id
_entity_poly.type
_entity_poly.pdbx_seq_one_letter_code
_entity_poly.pdbx_strand_id
1 'polypeptide(L)'
;MKQHAAQAAQVWQPAKYLKFEAFRLRPALELLNRIPALPSQAKDQRIQIVDLGAGSGNMGPAFLQRWPDASVTFVDTSISMLEQGKAEHASNPDIDAAVHFSYVQDSFETYQPTSPVDLIYSNAAFHWVNSERQASLLPRLMSYLKPGGVLAFQIPDTRAQPSHQLMVEAAAQLGITDLVANVRWVTCERNPDFYYELFKGIDASINLDMWATIYAQVME
;
A
#
# COMPACT_ATOMS: atom_id res chain seq x y z
N MET A 1 7.28 19.63 34.66
CA MET A 1 6.53 18.35 34.57
C MET A 1 6.41 17.99 33.10
N LYS A 2 7.04 16.90 32.65
CA LYS A 2 7.01 16.46 31.25
C LYS A 2 5.78 15.59 31.01
N GLN A 3 4.78 16.09 30.30
CA GLN A 3 3.64 15.30 29.84
C GLN A 3 4.10 14.38 28.70
N HIS A 4 4.09 13.07 28.97
CA HIS A 4 4.10 12.06 27.92
C HIS A 4 2.69 12.00 27.34
N ALA A 5 2.49 12.48 26.12
CA ALA A 5 1.31 12.09 25.36
C ALA A 5 1.50 10.62 24.99
N ALA A 6 0.85 9.72 25.74
CA ALA A 6 0.72 8.34 25.33
C ALA A 6 -0.03 8.34 24.00
N GLN A 7 0.67 8.07 22.91
CA GLN A 7 0.05 7.77 21.64
C GLN A 7 -0.86 6.57 21.89
N ALA A 8 -2.17 6.78 21.81
CA ALA A 8 -3.13 5.71 21.95
C ALA A 8 -2.87 4.72 20.81
N ALA A 9 -2.11 3.67 21.11
CA ALA A 9 -2.02 2.49 20.26
C ALA A 9 -3.43 1.89 20.26
N GLN A 10 -4.22 2.28 19.26
CA GLN A 10 -5.51 1.69 19.01
C GLN A 10 -5.23 0.20 18.75
N VAL A 11 -5.62 -0.66 19.69
CA VAL A 11 -5.46 -2.11 19.55
C VAL A 11 -6.28 -2.52 18.32
N TRP A 12 -5.57 -2.81 17.25
CA TRP A 12 -6.13 -3.18 15.96
C TRP A 12 -6.94 -4.48 16.09
N GLN A 13 -8.13 -4.53 15.49
CA GLN A 13 -9.08 -5.66 15.61
C GLN A 13 -9.26 -6.38 14.24
N PRO A 14 -8.48 -7.43 13.95
CA PRO A 14 -8.48 -8.16 12.67
C PRO A 14 -9.85 -8.74 12.29
N ALA A 15 -10.60 -9.26 13.27
CA ALA A 15 -11.79 -10.06 13.02
C ALA A 15 -12.93 -9.29 12.33
N LYS A 16 -12.99 -7.96 12.46
CA LYS A 16 -13.97 -7.11 11.74
C LYS A 16 -13.55 -6.84 10.28
N TYR A 17 -12.30 -7.12 9.91
CA TYR A 17 -11.78 -6.89 8.55
C TYR A 17 -12.15 -8.02 7.58
N LEU A 18 -12.20 -9.26 8.05
CA LEU A 18 -12.44 -10.45 7.23
C LEU A 18 -13.87 -10.53 6.64
N LYS A 19 -14.89 -9.98 7.31
CA LYS A 19 -16.29 -10.03 6.84
C LYS A 19 -16.53 -9.30 5.49
N PHE A 20 -15.64 -8.38 5.10
CA PHE A 20 -15.77 -7.59 3.86
C PHE A 20 -14.54 -7.72 2.94
N GLU A 21 -13.76 -8.78 3.11
CA GLU A 21 -12.48 -8.98 2.45
C GLU A 21 -12.57 -8.85 0.93
N ALA A 22 -13.58 -9.44 0.29
CA ALA A 22 -13.78 -9.35 -1.16
C ALA A 22 -13.96 -7.91 -1.67
N PHE A 23 -14.70 -7.06 -0.94
CA PHE A 23 -14.88 -5.66 -1.31
C PHE A 23 -13.63 -4.82 -1.04
N ARG A 24 -12.85 -5.18 -0.02
CA ARG A 24 -11.62 -4.48 0.38
C ARG A 24 -10.44 -4.84 -0.50
N LEU A 25 -10.42 -6.06 -1.04
CA LEU A 25 -9.36 -6.52 -1.92
C LEU A 25 -9.56 -6.03 -3.36
N ARG A 26 -10.78 -5.64 -3.75
CA ARG A 26 -11.10 -5.17 -5.10
C ARG A 26 -10.14 -4.09 -5.64
N PRO A 27 -9.84 -2.98 -4.92
CA PRO A 27 -8.90 -1.98 -5.41
C PRO A 27 -7.49 -2.56 -5.65
N ALA A 28 -7.06 -3.49 -4.81
CA ALA A 28 -5.77 -4.15 -4.93
C ALA A 28 -5.74 -5.06 -6.16
N LEU A 29 -6.78 -5.88 -6.37
CA LEU A 29 -6.86 -6.73 -7.55
C LEU A 29 -6.96 -5.93 -8.85
N GLU A 30 -7.71 -4.82 -8.86
CA GLU A 30 -7.78 -3.93 -10.02
C GLU A 30 -6.42 -3.28 -10.32
N LEU A 31 -5.68 -2.82 -9.30
CA LEU A 31 -4.31 -2.33 -9.46
C LEU A 31 -3.38 -3.42 -10.01
N LEU A 32 -3.41 -4.62 -9.42
CA LEU A 32 -2.63 -5.77 -9.89
C LEU A 32 -2.90 -6.04 -11.37
N ASN A 33 -4.16 -6.02 -11.81
CA ASN A 33 -4.55 -6.28 -13.20
C ASN A 33 -4.01 -5.24 -14.21
N ARG A 34 -3.61 -4.04 -13.78
CA ARG A 34 -3.01 -3.03 -14.65
C ARG A 34 -1.50 -3.18 -14.84
N ILE A 35 -0.85 -4.01 -14.03
CA ILE A 35 0.59 -4.23 -14.16
C ILE A 35 0.87 -4.91 -15.52
N PRO A 36 1.81 -4.39 -16.35
CA PRO A 36 2.18 -5.01 -17.61
C PRO A 36 3.01 -6.29 -17.39
N ALA A 37 3.52 -6.88 -18.47
CA ALA A 37 4.52 -7.95 -18.37
C ALA A 37 5.79 -7.43 -17.67
N LEU A 38 6.32 -8.21 -16.73
CA LEU A 38 7.49 -7.86 -15.93
C LEU A 38 8.80 -8.33 -16.59
N PRO A 39 9.94 -7.67 -16.34
CA PRO A 39 11.16 -7.92 -17.10
C PRO A 39 11.75 -9.32 -16.90
N SER A 40 11.64 -9.90 -15.69
CA SER A 40 12.07 -11.29 -15.49
C SER A 40 11.14 -12.33 -16.14
N GLN A 41 9.88 -11.98 -16.42
CA GLN A 41 8.96 -12.88 -17.15
C GLN A 41 9.47 -13.14 -18.57
N ALA A 42 9.96 -12.10 -19.26
CA ALA A 42 10.50 -12.21 -20.61
C ALA A 42 11.83 -12.98 -20.71
N LYS A 43 12.45 -13.29 -19.56
CA LYS A 43 13.73 -13.99 -19.46
C LYS A 43 13.61 -15.36 -18.80
N ASP A 44 12.38 -15.85 -18.59
CA ASP A 44 12.09 -17.09 -17.84
C ASP A 44 12.78 -17.11 -16.46
N GLN A 45 12.84 -15.95 -15.81
CA GLN A 45 13.43 -15.76 -14.49
C GLN A 45 12.35 -15.55 -13.43
N ARG A 46 12.69 -15.94 -12.20
CA ARG A 46 11.84 -15.77 -11.04
C ARG A 46 11.48 -14.29 -10.80
N ILE A 47 10.18 -13.97 -10.82
CA ILE A 47 9.68 -12.62 -10.50
C ILE A 47 9.97 -12.28 -9.04
N GLN A 48 10.59 -11.14 -8.79
CA GLN A 48 10.85 -10.60 -7.46
C GLN A 48 9.87 -9.47 -7.17
N ILE A 49 9.05 -9.64 -6.13
CA ILE A 49 8.00 -8.69 -5.72
C ILE A 49 8.29 -8.21 -4.31
N VAL A 50 8.15 -6.91 -4.10
CA VAL A 50 8.06 -6.31 -2.76
C VAL A 50 6.65 -5.76 -2.60
N ASP A 51 5.94 -6.21 -1.57
CA ASP A 51 4.67 -5.63 -1.14
C ASP A 51 4.93 -4.71 0.06
N LEU A 52 4.86 -3.40 -0.17
CA LEU A 52 5.18 -2.36 0.82
C LEU A 52 3.91 -1.89 1.53
N GLY A 53 3.91 -2.02 2.86
CA GLY A 53 2.71 -1.78 3.68
C GLY A 53 1.73 -2.94 3.54
N ALA A 54 2.28 -4.16 3.54
CA ALA A 54 1.55 -5.38 3.18
C ALA A 54 0.47 -5.79 4.20
N GLY A 55 0.53 -5.29 5.44
CA GLY A 55 -0.28 -5.81 6.54
C GLY A 55 -0.05 -7.32 6.72
N SER A 56 -1.13 -8.10 6.64
CA SER A 56 -1.10 -9.58 6.67
C SER A 56 -0.71 -10.22 5.33
N GLY A 57 -0.40 -9.45 4.29
CA GLY A 57 0.06 -9.99 3.01
C GLY A 57 -1.04 -10.63 2.16
N ASN A 58 -2.29 -10.15 2.27
CA ASN A 58 -3.46 -10.74 1.60
C ASN A 58 -3.35 -10.81 0.06
N MET A 59 -2.41 -10.08 -0.55
CA MET A 59 -2.12 -10.14 -1.98
C MET A 59 -1.28 -11.35 -2.40
N GLY A 60 -0.66 -12.06 -1.46
CA GLY A 60 0.19 -13.24 -1.71
C GLY A 60 -0.41 -14.25 -2.69
N PRO A 61 -1.63 -14.77 -2.44
CA PRO A 61 -2.30 -15.69 -3.35
C PRO A 61 -2.53 -15.11 -4.76
N ALA A 62 -2.90 -13.84 -4.86
CA ALA A 62 -3.14 -13.18 -6.16
C ALA A 62 -1.83 -12.99 -6.95
N PHE A 63 -0.72 -12.69 -6.27
CA PHE A 63 0.59 -12.65 -6.90
C PHE A 63 1.00 -14.01 -7.46
N LEU A 64 0.83 -15.09 -6.68
CA LEU A 64 1.17 -16.45 -7.14
C LEU A 64 0.21 -16.97 -8.21
N GLN A 65 -1.07 -16.57 -8.17
CA GLN A 65 -2.00 -16.87 -9.26
C GLN A 65 -1.54 -16.26 -10.59
N ARG A 66 -1.01 -15.03 -10.55
CA ARG A 66 -0.53 -14.34 -11.74
C ARG A 66 0.87 -14.78 -12.16
N TRP A 67 1.75 -15.00 -11.20
CA TRP A 67 3.15 -15.40 -11.39
C TRP A 67 3.46 -16.58 -10.45
N PRO A 68 3.22 -17.82 -10.88
CA PRO A 68 3.33 -19.02 -10.02
C PRO A 68 4.69 -19.18 -9.35
N ASP A 69 5.77 -18.81 -10.03
CA ASP A 69 7.12 -18.94 -9.49
C ASP A 69 7.58 -17.70 -8.68
N ALA A 70 6.75 -16.68 -8.45
CA ALA A 70 7.20 -15.44 -7.84
C ALA A 70 7.81 -15.63 -6.43
N SER A 71 8.71 -14.71 -6.06
CA SER A 71 9.19 -14.51 -4.70
C SER A 71 8.63 -13.18 -4.21
N VAL A 72 7.88 -13.20 -3.11
CA VAL A 72 7.22 -12.01 -2.53
C VAL A 72 7.85 -11.69 -1.18
N THR A 73 8.27 -10.45 -1.01
CA THR A 73 8.72 -9.90 0.27
C THR A 73 7.65 -8.97 0.80
N PHE A 74 6.97 -9.37 1.87
CA PHE A 74 5.98 -8.55 2.57
C PHE A 74 6.71 -7.66 3.58
N VAL A 75 6.56 -6.35 3.43
CA VAL A 75 7.19 -5.36 4.30
C VAL A 75 6.11 -4.58 5.02
N ASP A 76 6.17 -4.56 6.35
CA ASP A 76 5.25 -3.76 7.16
C ASP A 76 5.90 -3.34 8.49
N THR A 77 5.45 -2.23 9.06
CA THR A 77 5.92 -1.77 10.38
C THR A 77 5.31 -2.60 11.53
N SER A 78 4.15 -3.23 11.29
CA SER A 78 3.40 -4.00 12.27
C SER A 78 3.87 -5.46 12.30
N ILE A 79 4.69 -5.81 13.30
CA ILE A 79 5.13 -7.19 13.51
C ILE A 79 3.94 -8.14 13.72
N SER A 80 2.91 -7.72 14.45
CA SER A 80 1.71 -8.52 14.69
C SER A 80 0.99 -8.87 13.40
N MET A 81 1.01 -7.96 12.41
CA MET A 81 0.38 -8.22 11.12
C MET A 81 1.17 -9.19 10.27
N LEU A 82 2.49 -9.04 10.25
CA LEU A 82 3.38 -9.96 9.56
C LEU A 82 3.31 -11.38 10.16
N GLU A 83 3.25 -11.50 11.49
CA GLU A 83 3.10 -12.78 12.17
C GLU A 83 1.76 -13.46 11.84
N GLN A 84 0.67 -12.69 11.82
CA GLN A 84 -0.64 -13.19 11.40
C GLN A 84 -0.60 -13.69 9.95
N GLY A 85 -0.10 -12.86 9.02
CA GLY A 85 0.01 -13.22 7.60
C GLY A 85 0.88 -14.46 7.38
N LYS A 86 1.99 -14.56 8.10
CA LYS A 86 2.87 -15.73 8.06
C LYS A 86 2.15 -17.00 8.53
N ALA A 87 1.36 -16.92 9.60
CA ALA A 87 0.59 -18.06 10.08
C ALA A 87 -0.52 -18.47 9.10
N GLU A 88 -1.25 -17.50 8.55
CA GLU A 88 -2.31 -17.73 7.56
C GLU A 88 -1.74 -18.38 6.29
N HIS A 89 -0.66 -17.83 5.71
CA HIS A 89 -0.02 -18.41 4.53
C HIS A 89 0.58 -19.79 4.79
N ALA A 90 1.17 -20.03 5.97
CA ALA A 90 1.69 -21.36 6.32
C ALA A 90 0.58 -22.41 6.50
N SER A 91 -0.65 -21.98 6.80
CA SER A 91 -1.81 -22.87 6.92
C SER A 91 -2.52 -23.15 5.59
N ASN A 92 -2.17 -22.44 4.52
CA ASN A 92 -2.80 -22.60 3.21
C ASN A 92 -2.14 -23.77 2.44
N PRO A 93 -2.85 -24.88 2.18
CA PRO A 93 -2.27 -26.05 1.51
C PRO A 93 -1.96 -25.82 0.02
N ASP A 94 -2.54 -24.79 -0.60
CA ASP A 94 -2.38 -24.49 -2.03
C ASP A 94 -1.12 -23.64 -2.31
N ILE A 95 -0.41 -23.19 -1.27
CA ILE A 95 0.73 -22.30 -1.38
C ILE A 95 1.90 -22.82 -0.55
N ASP A 96 3.05 -23.07 -1.20
CA ASP A 96 4.31 -23.30 -0.49
C ASP A 96 4.91 -21.97 0.00
N ALA A 97 4.33 -21.44 1.09
CA ALA A 97 4.71 -20.14 1.63
C ALA A 97 6.20 -20.05 1.99
N ALA A 98 6.83 -21.17 2.36
CA ALA A 98 8.26 -21.19 2.69
C ALA A 98 9.16 -20.97 1.47
N VAL A 99 8.70 -21.38 0.28
CA VAL A 99 9.41 -21.17 -0.99
C VAL A 99 9.15 -19.76 -1.55
N HIS A 100 7.93 -19.25 -1.38
CA HIS A 100 7.48 -18.05 -2.08
C HIS A 100 7.56 -16.78 -1.26
N PHE A 101 7.44 -16.84 0.07
CA PHE A 101 7.19 -15.65 0.88
C PHE A 101 8.28 -15.38 1.92
N SER A 102 8.61 -14.11 2.07
CA SER A 102 9.42 -13.58 3.16
C SER A 102 8.71 -12.39 3.81
N TYR A 103 8.97 -12.17 5.09
CA TYR A 103 8.32 -11.13 5.90
C TYR A 103 9.40 -10.31 6.58
N VAL A 104 9.34 -8.99 6.41
CA VAL A 104 10.34 -8.06 6.91
C VAL A 104 9.64 -6.94 7.68
N GLN A 105 9.98 -6.79 8.96
CA GLN A 105 9.51 -5.66 9.74
C GLN A 105 10.34 -4.42 9.41
N ASP A 106 9.77 -3.48 8.65
CA ASP A 106 10.45 -2.25 8.24
C ASP A 106 9.45 -1.15 7.85
N SER A 107 9.93 0.07 7.68
CA SER A 107 9.14 1.22 7.23
C SER A 107 9.35 1.53 5.75
N PHE A 108 8.45 2.33 5.16
CA PHE A 108 8.63 2.81 3.78
C PHE A 108 9.91 3.61 3.62
N GLU A 109 10.31 4.35 4.66
CA GLU A 109 11.45 5.26 4.66
C GLU A 109 12.80 4.53 4.73
N THR A 110 12.84 3.36 5.36
CA THR A 110 14.10 2.66 5.66
C THR A 110 14.30 1.39 4.85
N TYR A 111 13.22 0.73 4.40
CA TYR A 111 13.34 -0.50 3.64
C TYR A 111 14.14 -0.31 2.35
N GLN A 112 14.99 -1.30 2.07
CA GLN A 112 15.76 -1.40 0.83
C GLN A 112 15.90 -2.90 0.47
N PRO A 113 15.51 -3.31 -0.75
CA PRO A 113 15.73 -4.68 -1.18
C PRO A 113 17.23 -4.94 -1.43
N THR A 114 17.68 -6.17 -1.20
CA THR A 114 19.08 -6.57 -1.37
C THR A 114 19.54 -6.59 -2.83
N SER A 115 18.60 -6.64 -3.77
CA SER A 115 18.85 -6.59 -5.21
C SER A 115 17.66 -5.92 -5.92
N PRO A 116 17.84 -5.40 -7.16
CA PRO A 116 16.73 -4.81 -7.90
C PRO A 116 15.59 -5.80 -8.13
N VAL A 117 14.35 -5.34 -7.97
CA VAL A 117 13.14 -6.18 -8.05
C VAL A 117 12.31 -5.88 -9.30
N ASP A 118 11.42 -6.80 -9.67
CA ASP A 118 10.54 -6.62 -10.84
C ASP A 118 9.37 -5.70 -10.51
N LEU A 119 8.83 -5.81 -9.29
CA LEU A 119 7.64 -5.10 -8.86
C LEU A 119 7.80 -4.61 -7.43
N ILE A 120 7.55 -3.31 -7.23
CA ILE A 120 7.19 -2.76 -5.93
C ILE A 120 5.70 -2.46 -5.98
N TYR A 121 4.95 -3.15 -5.14
CA TYR A 121 3.51 -3.05 -5.02
C TYR A 121 3.15 -2.41 -3.68
N SER A 122 2.16 -1.52 -3.65
CA SER A 122 1.70 -0.90 -2.40
C SER A 122 0.24 -0.48 -2.49
N ASN A 123 -0.66 -1.27 -1.91
CA ASN A 123 -2.08 -0.97 -1.92
C ASN A 123 -2.52 -0.35 -0.60
N ALA A 124 -3.19 0.81 -0.66
CA ALA A 124 -3.77 1.50 0.49
C ALA A 124 -2.77 1.70 1.65
N ALA A 125 -1.55 2.14 1.34
CA ALA A 125 -0.48 2.29 2.33
C ALA A 125 0.15 3.70 2.32
N PHE A 126 0.49 4.25 1.15
CA PHE A 126 1.17 5.56 1.10
C PHE A 126 0.36 6.75 1.61
N HIS A 127 -0.97 6.66 1.77
CA HIS A 127 -1.75 7.70 2.47
C HIS A 127 -1.31 7.94 3.93
N TRP A 128 -0.58 7.00 4.55
CA TRP A 128 0.04 7.21 5.86
C TRP A 128 1.26 8.14 5.82
N VAL A 129 1.88 8.30 4.65
CA VAL A 129 3.03 9.19 4.41
C VAL A 129 2.53 10.50 3.80
N ASN A 130 2.96 11.64 4.33
CA ASN A 130 2.56 12.94 3.77
C ASN A 130 3.16 13.15 2.37
N SER A 131 2.54 14.03 1.58
CA SER A 131 2.93 14.29 0.19
C SER A 131 4.35 14.81 0.03
N GLU A 132 4.84 15.61 0.99
CA GLU A 132 6.22 16.11 1.00
C GLU A 132 7.24 14.96 1.10
N ARG A 133 6.98 13.97 1.97
CA ARG A 133 7.81 12.77 2.09
C ARG A 133 7.61 11.82 0.92
N GLN A 134 6.40 11.73 0.36
CA GLN A 134 6.17 10.93 -0.86
C GLN A 134 7.04 11.43 -2.03
N ALA A 135 7.25 12.75 -2.14
CA ALA A 135 8.07 13.35 -3.20
C ALA A 135 9.53 12.85 -3.22
N SER A 136 10.09 12.44 -2.07
CA SER A 136 11.42 11.84 -2.00
C SER A 136 11.38 10.30 -1.93
N LEU A 137 10.34 9.74 -1.32
CA LEU A 137 10.15 8.31 -1.19
C LEU A 137 9.94 7.61 -2.54
N LEU A 138 9.01 8.10 -3.37
CA LEU A 138 8.64 7.42 -4.62
C LEU A 138 9.81 7.34 -5.62
N PRO A 139 10.62 8.40 -5.84
CA PRO A 139 11.85 8.28 -6.64
C PRO A 139 12.84 7.25 -6.07
N ARG A 140 13.00 7.21 -4.75
CA ARG A 140 13.88 6.23 -4.09
C ARG A 140 13.42 4.80 -4.38
N LEU A 141 12.11 4.54 -4.24
CA LEU A 141 11.55 3.22 -4.53
C LEU A 141 11.71 2.84 -6.00
N MET A 142 11.52 3.78 -6.94
CA MET A 142 11.79 3.53 -8.35
C MET A 142 13.24 3.10 -8.62
N SER A 143 14.21 3.64 -7.88
CA SER A 143 15.62 3.27 -8.06
C SER A 143 15.93 1.82 -7.71
N TYR A 144 15.03 1.12 -7.01
CA TYR A 144 15.15 -0.29 -6.65
C TYR A 144 14.55 -1.24 -7.69
N LEU A 145 13.98 -0.73 -8.79
CA LEU A 145 13.42 -1.55 -9.85
C LEU A 145 14.50 -1.99 -10.83
N LYS A 146 14.35 -3.22 -11.34
CA LYS A 146 15.04 -3.64 -12.57
C LYS A 146 14.66 -2.71 -13.73
N PRO A 147 15.49 -2.56 -14.77
CA PRO A 147 15.05 -1.95 -16.02
C PRO A 147 13.79 -2.63 -16.56
N GLY A 148 12.72 -1.85 -16.77
CA GLY A 148 11.39 -2.35 -17.14
C GLY A 148 10.52 -2.84 -15.97
N GLY A 149 10.99 -2.73 -14.73
CA GLY A 149 10.22 -3.02 -13.52
C GLY A 149 9.14 -1.97 -13.25
N VAL A 150 8.24 -2.28 -12.33
CA VAL A 150 7.02 -1.50 -12.09
C VAL A 150 6.93 -1.06 -10.63
N LEU A 151 6.59 0.22 -10.41
CA LEU A 151 6.08 0.74 -9.14
C LEU A 151 4.56 0.88 -9.29
N ALA A 152 3.79 0.08 -8.56
CA ALA A 152 2.32 0.12 -8.60
C ALA A 152 1.79 0.46 -7.20
N PHE A 153 1.00 1.53 -7.09
CA PHE A 153 0.42 1.90 -5.81
C PHE A 153 -0.99 2.48 -5.91
N GLN A 154 -1.77 2.30 -4.86
CA GLN A 154 -3.14 2.81 -4.72
C GLN A 154 -3.27 3.60 -3.41
N ILE A 155 -3.88 4.79 -3.49
CA ILE A 155 -4.10 5.69 -2.35
C ILE A 155 -5.59 6.02 -2.29
N PRO A 156 -6.27 5.83 -1.14
CA PRO A 156 -7.66 6.25 -1.00
C PRO A 156 -7.77 7.77 -1.06
N ASP A 157 -8.67 8.29 -1.89
CA ASP A 157 -9.04 9.70 -1.90
C ASP A 157 -10.41 9.89 -1.24
N THR A 158 -10.36 10.37 -0.01
CA THR A 158 -11.54 10.61 0.83
C THR A 158 -11.89 12.09 0.96
N ARG A 159 -11.13 12.99 0.33
CA ARG A 159 -11.28 14.46 0.49
C ARG A 159 -12.69 14.97 0.18
N ALA A 160 -13.33 14.36 -0.82
CA ALA A 160 -14.69 14.71 -1.26
C ALA A 160 -15.78 13.75 -0.75
N GLN A 161 -15.44 12.81 0.14
CA GLN A 161 -16.41 11.83 0.64
C GLN A 161 -17.24 12.42 1.78
N PRO A 162 -18.59 12.34 1.73
CA PRO A 162 -19.46 12.88 2.78
C PRO A 162 -19.10 12.37 4.18
N SER A 163 -18.70 11.10 4.29
CA SER A 163 -18.29 10.49 5.56
C SER A 163 -17.17 11.26 6.28
N HIS A 164 -16.30 11.95 5.53
CA HIS A 164 -15.21 12.73 6.10
C HIS A 164 -15.51 14.23 6.16
N GLN A 165 -16.22 14.78 5.16
CA GLN A 165 -16.67 16.18 5.20
C GLN A 165 -17.54 16.45 6.43
N LEU A 166 -18.45 15.51 6.75
CA LEU A 166 -19.31 15.60 7.92
C LEU A 166 -18.54 15.56 9.26
N MET A 167 -17.32 15.02 9.31
CA MET A 167 -16.49 15.07 10.53
C MET A 167 -16.05 16.52 10.83
N VAL A 168 -15.68 17.27 9.79
CA VAL A 168 -15.28 18.68 9.90
C VAL A 168 -16.49 19.53 10.28
N GLU A 169 -17.65 19.28 9.66
CA GLU A 169 -18.90 19.96 9.99
C GLU A 169 -19.32 19.69 11.43
N ALA A 170 -19.25 18.43 11.89
CA ALA A 170 -19.56 18.07 13.27
C ALA A 170 -18.63 18.78 14.28
N ALA A 171 -17.33 18.86 13.99
CA ALA A 171 -16.39 19.58 14.84
C ALA A 171 -16.73 21.07 14.96
N ALA A 172 -17.16 21.70 13.85
CA ALA A 172 -17.62 23.09 13.85
C ALA A 172 -18.91 23.27 14.67
N GLN A 173 -19.90 22.38 14.49
CA GLN A 173 -21.17 22.43 15.24
C GLN A 173 -20.99 22.25 16.75
N LEU A 174 -20.00 21.45 17.16
CA LEU A 174 -19.66 21.22 18.56
C LEU A 174 -18.76 22.32 19.15
N GLY A 175 -18.29 23.28 18.34
CA GLY A 175 -17.37 24.33 18.78
C GLY A 175 -15.98 23.83 19.14
N ILE A 176 -15.53 22.70 18.56
CA ILE A 176 -14.26 22.04 18.87
C ILE A 176 -13.26 22.07 17.70
N THR A 177 -13.46 22.92 16.70
CA THR A 177 -12.60 23.03 15.52
C THR A 177 -11.11 23.18 15.88
N ASP A 178 -10.79 24.03 16.85
CA ASP A 178 -9.40 24.27 17.27
C ASP A 178 -8.73 23.02 17.86
N LEU A 179 -9.50 22.11 18.47
CA LEU A 179 -8.97 20.85 19.02
C LEU A 179 -8.55 19.88 17.92
N VAL A 180 -9.14 19.98 16.73
CA VAL A 180 -8.87 19.07 15.60
C VAL A 180 -8.09 19.71 14.46
N ALA A 181 -7.85 21.03 14.51
CA ALA A 181 -7.22 21.80 13.43
C ALA A 181 -5.84 21.27 13.00
N ASN A 182 -5.09 20.66 13.93
CA ASN A 182 -3.74 20.14 13.67
C ASN A 182 -3.71 18.62 13.44
N VAL A 183 -4.87 17.96 13.38
CA VAL A 183 -4.93 16.53 13.09
C VAL A 183 -4.79 16.34 11.58
N ARG A 184 -3.70 15.69 11.16
CA ARG A 184 -3.50 15.34 9.76
C ARG A 184 -4.59 14.36 9.31
N TRP A 185 -5.29 14.72 8.24
CA TRP A 185 -6.20 13.83 7.55
C TRP A 185 -5.41 12.82 6.72
N VAL A 186 -5.55 11.53 7.06
CA VAL A 186 -4.95 10.42 6.33
C VAL A 186 -5.76 10.12 5.07
N THR A 187 -5.33 10.70 3.95
CA THR A 187 -5.99 10.60 2.64
C THR A 187 -4.99 10.93 1.52
N CYS A 188 -5.41 10.89 0.27
CA CYS A 188 -4.63 11.41 -0.84
C CYS A 188 -4.49 12.94 -0.71
N GLU A 189 -3.27 13.45 -0.50
CA GLU A 189 -3.03 14.89 -0.26
C GLU A 189 -2.81 15.70 -1.55
N ARG A 190 -2.67 15.03 -2.70
CA ARG A 190 -2.30 15.65 -3.98
C ARG A 190 -3.13 15.07 -5.12
N ASN A 191 -3.35 15.88 -6.15
CA ASN A 191 -4.03 15.45 -7.36
C ASN A 191 -3.08 14.65 -8.27
N PRO A 192 -3.60 13.90 -9.26
CA PRO A 192 -2.80 13.16 -10.22
C PRO A 192 -1.66 13.97 -10.86
N ASP A 193 -1.86 15.25 -11.17
CA ASP A 193 -0.83 16.11 -11.78
C ASP A 193 0.47 16.16 -10.97
N PHE A 194 0.39 16.11 -9.63
CA PHE A 194 1.58 16.06 -8.78
C PHE A 194 2.43 14.82 -9.05
N TYR A 195 1.79 13.65 -9.16
CA TYR A 195 2.50 12.39 -9.42
C TYR A 195 3.01 12.33 -10.87
N TYR A 196 2.24 12.89 -11.82
CA TYR A 196 2.68 13.04 -13.20
C TYR A 196 3.99 13.85 -13.28
N GLU A 197 3.99 15.06 -12.71
CA GLU A 197 5.18 15.93 -12.69
C GLU A 197 6.34 15.29 -11.91
N LEU A 198 6.06 14.64 -10.78
CA LEU A 198 7.07 13.94 -9.99
C LEU A 198 7.79 12.88 -10.82
N PHE A 199 7.05 11.98 -11.48
CA PHE A 199 7.65 10.88 -12.22
C PHE A 199 8.27 11.34 -13.55
N LYS A 200 7.60 12.23 -14.29
CA LYS A 200 8.17 12.80 -15.53
C LYS A 200 9.39 13.68 -15.29
N GLY A 201 9.49 14.31 -14.11
CA GLY A 201 10.66 15.04 -13.68
C GLY A 201 11.89 14.16 -13.38
N ILE A 202 11.68 12.87 -13.06
CA ILE A 202 12.77 11.90 -12.87
C ILE A 202 13.31 11.44 -14.23
N ASP A 203 12.42 10.97 -15.09
CA ASP A 203 12.74 10.49 -16.43
C ASP A 203 11.49 10.63 -17.33
N ALA A 204 11.62 11.44 -18.39
CA ALA A 204 10.54 11.71 -19.33
C ALA A 204 10.03 10.45 -20.04
N SER A 205 10.84 9.39 -20.12
CA SER A 205 10.50 8.11 -20.75
C SER A 205 9.65 7.19 -19.88
N ILE A 206 9.49 7.48 -18.58
CA ILE A 206 8.64 6.69 -17.68
C ILE A 206 7.22 6.63 -18.21
N ASN A 207 6.69 5.42 -18.40
CA ASN A 207 5.29 5.24 -18.76
C ASN A 207 4.41 5.32 -17.50
N LEU A 208 3.32 6.08 -17.58
CA LEU A 208 2.38 6.29 -16.47
C LEU A 208 0.98 5.84 -16.90
N ASP A 209 0.40 4.87 -16.18
CA ASP A 209 -1.03 4.57 -16.20
C ASP A 209 -1.63 5.08 -14.88
N MET A 210 -2.50 6.07 -14.97
CA MET A 210 -3.09 6.75 -13.81
C MET A 210 -4.59 6.89 -14.01
N TRP A 211 -5.37 6.48 -13.01
CA TRP A 211 -6.81 6.59 -13.04
C TRP A 211 -7.38 6.81 -11.63
N ALA A 212 -8.66 7.19 -11.58
CA ALA A 212 -9.43 7.28 -10.36
C ALA A 212 -10.69 6.41 -10.50
N THR A 213 -11.04 5.70 -9.42
CA THR A 213 -12.24 4.85 -9.36
C THR A 213 -13.02 5.20 -8.10
N ILE A 214 -14.34 5.42 -8.25
CA ILE A 214 -15.27 5.54 -7.12
C ILE A 214 -15.97 4.19 -6.95
N TYR A 215 -15.79 3.55 -5.79
CA TYR A 215 -16.49 2.32 -5.43
C TYR A 215 -17.73 2.65 -4.61
N ALA A 216 -18.87 2.09 -4.99
CA ALA A 216 -20.08 2.11 -4.17
C ALA A 216 -20.20 0.77 -3.41
N GLN A 217 -20.35 0.83 -2.08
CA GLN A 217 -20.60 -0.33 -1.24
C GLN A 217 -21.96 -0.15 -0.56
N VAL A 218 -22.88 -1.09 -0.80
CA VAL A 218 -24.15 -1.14 -0.08
C VAL A 218 -23.87 -1.78 1.28
N MET A 219 -24.03 -1.00 2.35
CA MET A 219 -23.89 -1.49 3.72
C MET A 219 -25.26 -1.96 4.21
N GLU A 220 -25.36 -3.24 4.58
CA GLU A 220 -26.53 -3.83 5.26
C GLU A 220 -26.39 -3.78 6.78
#